data_AF-A0A350I3P9-F1
#
_entry.id   AF-A0A350I3P9-F1
#
_cell.length_a   1.000
_cell.length_b   1.000
_cell.length_c   1.000
_cell.angle_alpha   90.00
_cell.angle_beta   90.00
_cell.angle_gamma   90.00
#
_symmetry.space_group_name_H-M   'P 1'
#
loop_
_entity.id
_entity.type
_entity.pdbx_description
1 polymer ?
#
loop_
_entity_poly.entity_id
_entity_poly.type
_entity_poly.pdbx_seq_one_letter_code
_entity_poly.pdbx_strand_id
1 'polypeptide(L)'
;MSVKLTFPKIKDCLLGSIAFLIVSGAPGINAEVTGLGKSAVVVYNNSMPESKEVALHYAKLRKVPEDQVIGFPLDKKETISRD
;
A
#
# COMPACT_ATOMS: atom_id res chain seq x y z
N MET A 1 -11.73 11.38 -15.45
CA MET A 1 -11.56 11.95 -14.10
C MET A 1 -10.31 11.33 -13.48
N SER A 2 -9.23 12.09 -13.39
CA SER A 2 -7.94 11.62 -12.89
C SER A 2 -7.86 11.84 -11.39
N VAL A 3 -7.81 10.75 -10.61
CA VAL A 3 -7.59 10.85 -9.15
C VAL A 3 -6.10 11.08 -8.92
N LYS A 4 -5.72 12.36 -8.80
CA LYS A 4 -4.35 12.77 -8.41
C LYS A 4 -4.20 12.54 -6.90
N LEU A 5 -3.66 11.39 -6.51
CA LEU A 5 -3.16 11.19 -5.15
C LEU A 5 -1.73 11.77 -5.07
N THR A 6 -1.65 13.07 -4.77
CA THR A 6 -0.38 13.77 -4.53
C THR A 6 0.05 13.52 -3.08
N PHE A 7 1.02 12.63 -2.88
CA PHE A 7 1.70 12.45 -1.59
C PHE A 7 2.81 13.50 -1.45
N PRO A 8 2.89 14.26 -0.33
CA PRO A 8 3.90 15.31 -0.16
C PRO A 8 5.29 14.71 0.06
N LYS A 9 6.30 15.29 -0.62
CA LYS A 9 7.73 15.03 -0.44
C LYS A 9 8.17 15.38 0.98
N ILE A 10 8.56 14.37 1.76
CA ILE A 10 9.26 14.56 3.03
C ILE A 10 10.73 14.81 2.70
N LYS A 11 11.09 16.09 2.74
CA LYS A 11 12.43 16.65 2.57
C LYS A 11 13.21 16.58 3.89
N ASP A 12 14.51 16.31 3.75
CA ASP A 12 15.62 16.79 4.57
C ASP A 12 15.66 16.42 6.07
N CYS A 13 16.48 15.43 6.42
CA CYS A 13 17.33 15.57 7.61
C CYS A 13 18.71 14.95 7.38
N LEU A 14 19.60 15.86 7.01
CA LEU A 14 21.05 15.82 6.94
C LEU A 14 21.71 15.22 8.19
N LEU A 15 22.64 14.27 8.04
CA LEU A 15 24.02 14.32 8.59
C LEU A 15 24.76 12.99 8.34
N GLY A 16 25.97 13.08 7.77
CA GLY A 16 26.99 12.02 7.93
C GLY A 16 27.56 11.44 6.64
N SER A 17 28.26 12.25 5.84
CA SER A 17 29.30 11.73 4.94
C SER A 17 30.41 11.07 5.77
N ILE A 18 30.82 9.83 5.47
CA ILE A 18 32.20 9.32 5.53
C ILE A 18 32.26 7.85 5.05
N ALA A 19 33.28 7.58 4.22
CA ALA A 19 33.88 6.31 3.82
C ALA A 19 33.03 5.35 2.96
N PHE A 20 33.27 5.25 1.65
CA PHE A 20 34.42 4.58 1.01
C PHE A 20 34.48 3.07 1.29
N LEU A 21 34.08 2.31 0.25
CA LEU A 21 34.62 1.02 -0.16
C LEU A 21 34.79 -0.06 0.92
N ILE A 22 33.80 -0.96 0.98
CA ILE A 22 34.09 -2.40 1.05
C ILE A 22 33.26 -3.10 -0.03
N VAL A 23 33.97 -3.58 -1.04
CA VAL A 23 33.50 -4.62 -1.95
C VAL A 23 33.42 -5.90 -1.11
N SER A 24 32.22 -6.42 -0.87
CA SER A 24 32.02 -7.76 -0.31
C SER A 24 30.67 -8.26 -0.76
N GLY A 25 30.69 -9.43 -1.41
CA GLY A 25 29.68 -9.95 -2.32
C GLY A 25 28.24 -9.65 -1.92
N ALA A 26 27.44 -9.18 -2.88
CA ALA A 26 26.02 -8.96 -2.70
C ALA A 26 25.35 -10.30 -2.33
N PRO A 27 24.91 -10.54 -1.08
CA PRO A 27 23.78 -11.42 -0.92
C PRO A 27 22.66 -10.74 -1.70
N GLY A 28 22.02 -11.46 -2.62
CA GLY A 28 20.83 -10.96 -3.29
C GLY A 28 19.92 -10.39 -2.22
N ILE A 29 19.73 -9.07 -2.24
CA ILE A 29 18.70 -8.39 -1.49
C ILE A 29 17.40 -9.00 -2.01
N ASN A 30 16.97 -10.08 -1.37
CA ASN A 30 15.56 -10.35 -1.24
C ASN A 30 15.05 -9.12 -0.51
N ALA A 31 14.65 -8.11 -1.28
CA ALA A 31 13.93 -6.97 -0.78
C ALA A 31 12.71 -7.58 -0.11
N GLU A 32 12.84 -7.79 1.19
CA GLU A 32 11.75 -8.18 2.03
C GLU A 32 10.71 -7.09 1.78
N VAL A 33 9.61 -7.49 1.17
CA VAL A 33 8.54 -6.57 0.83
C VAL A 33 7.76 -6.29 2.13
N THR A 34 8.47 -5.92 3.19
CA THR A 34 8.02 -5.81 4.59
C THR A 34 7.36 -4.45 4.85
N GLY A 35 6.89 -3.79 3.78
CA GLY A 35 6.29 -2.46 3.83
C GLY A 35 5.12 -2.22 2.87
N LEU A 36 4.71 -3.21 2.04
CA LEU A 36 3.59 -3.00 1.12
C LEU A 36 2.28 -2.75 1.86
N GLY A 37 2.03 -3.46 2.96
CA GLY A 37 0.81 -3.28 3.75
C GLY A 37 0.61 -1.86 4.27
N LYS A 38 1.70 -1.20 4.69
CA LYS A 38 1.67 0.19 5.19
C LYS A 38 1.54 1.23 4.08
N SER A 39 1.76 0.81 2.83
CA SER A 39 1.73 1.65 1.63
C SER A 39 0.50 1.38 0.76
N ALA A 40 -0.45 0.55 1.21
CA ALA A 40 -1.58 0.08 0.43
C ALA A 40 -2.89 0.32 1.18
N VAL A 41 -3.87 0.89 0.49
CA VAL A 41 -5.23 1.08 1.01
C VAL A 41 -6.13 -0.02 0.48
N VAL A 42 -6.95 -0.62 1.35
CA VAL A 42 -7.96 -1.60 0.96
C VAL A 42 -9.32 -0.91 0.98
N VAL A 43 -10.05 -1.01 -0.13
CA VAL A 43 -11.37 -0.41 -0.29
C VAL A 43 -12.43 -1.50 -0.35
N TYR A 44 -13.53 -1.32 0.37
CA TYR A 44 -14.71 -2.18 0.29
C TYR A 44 -15.99 -1.39 0.03
N ASN A 45 -16.99 -2.07 -0.55
CA ASN A 45 -18.32 -1.49 -0.74
C ASN A 45 -19.16 -1.63 0.53
N ASN A 46 -19.49 -0.51 1.18
CA ASN A 46 -20.30 -0.49 2.40
C ASN A 46 -21.75 -0.97 2.18
N SER A 47 -22.25 -0.89 0.94
CA SER A 47 -23.56 -1.41 0.55
C SER A 47 -23.58 -2.93 0.33
N MET A 48 -22.42 -3.61 0.42
CA MET A 48 -22.24 -5.04 0.17
C MET A 48 -21.38 -5.69 1.26
N PRO A 49 -21.99 -6.29 2.31
CA PRO A 49 -21.28 -6.86 3.45
C PRO A 49 -20.18 -7.87 3.09
N GLU A 50 -20.41 -8.68 2.05
CA GLU A 50 -19.47 -9.69 1.56
C GLU A 50 -18.16 -9.05 1.06
N SER A 51 -18.23 -7.82 0.52
CA SER A 51 -17.04 -7.05 0.12
C SER A 51 -16.14 -6.74 1.30
N LYS A 52 -16.73 -6.48 2.48
CA LYS A 52 -15.99 -6.15 3.69
C LYS A 52 -15.21 -7.35 4.20
N GLU A 53 -15.80 -8.54 4.17
CA GLU A 53 -15.13 -9.77 4.59
C GLU A 53 -13.91 -10.08 3.73
N VAL A 54 -14.05 -9.95 2.40
CA VAL A 54 -12.93 -10.12 1.46
C VAL A 54 -11.84 -9.08 1.69
N ALA A 55 -12.21 -7.82 1.89
CA ALA A 55 -11.27 -6.74 2.18
C ALA A 55 -10.47 -7.02 3.46
N LEU A 56 -11.14 -7.42 4.55
CA LEU A 56 -10.49 -7.75 5.83
C LEU A 56 -9.55 -8.97 5.70
N HIS A 57 -9.97 -9.99 4.95
CA HIS A 57 -9.13 -11.15 4.66
C HIS A 57 -7.80 -10.75 4.01
N TYR A 58 -7.85 -9.92 2.96
CA TYR A 58 -6.63 -9.47 2.28
C TYR A 58 -5.83 -8.43 3.07
N ALA A 59 -6.50 -7.57 3.85
CA ALA A 59 -5.83 -6.63 4.75
C ALA A 59 -4.96 -7.39 5.77
N LYS A 60 -5.51 -8.46 6.36
CA LYS A 60 -4.78 -9.34 7.30
C LYS A 60 -3.59 -10.03 6.63
N LEU A 61 -3.79 -10.61 5.45
CA LEU A 61 -2.72 -11.29 4.71
C LEU A 61 -1.55 -10.35 4.36
N ARG A 62 -1.85 -9.09 4.06
CA ARG A 62 -0.85 -8.08 3.68
C ARG A 62 -0.37 -7.21 4.84
N LYS A 63 -0.84 -7.46 6.06
CA LYS A 63 -0.56 -6.63 7.26
C LYS A 63 -0.87 -5.15 7.01
N VAL A 64 -1.98 -4.89 6.31
CA VAL A 64 -2.51 -3.53 6.12
C VAL A 64 -3.12 -3.09 7.46
N PRO A 65 -2.73 -1.93 8.01
CA PRO A 65 -3.30 -1.46 9.25
C PRO A 65 -4.77 -1.06 9.08
N GLU A 66 -5.57 -1.19 10.15
CA GLU A 66 -7.04 -1.08 10.09
C GLU A 66 -7.53 0.30 9.65
N ASP A 67 -6.75 1.35 9.92
CA ASP A 67 -6.98 2.73 9.48
C ASP A 67 -6.88 2.90 7.95
N GLN A 68 -6.30 1.93 7.24
CA GLN A 68 -6.18 1.90 5.78
C GLN A 68 -7.22 0.99 5.11
N VAL A 69 -8.22 0.51 5.86
CA VAL A 69 -9.37 -0.25 5.31
C VAL A 69 -10.60 0.65 5.28
N ILE A 70 -10.95 1.16 4.09
CA ILE A 70 -11.93 2.22 3.92
C ILE A 70 -13.19 1.70 3.21
N GLY A 71 -14.35 1.96 3.81
CA GLY A 71 -15.65 1.66 3.22
C GLY A 71 -16.22 2.85 2.45
N PHE A 72 -16.66 2.62 1.21
CA PHE A 72 -17.40 3.61 0.42
C PHE A 72 -18.79 3.10 0.05
N PRO A 73 -19.81 3.97 0.00
CA PRO A 73 -21.11 3.62 -0.57
C PRO A 73 -20.99 3.55 -2.10
N LEU A 74 -20.62 2.38 -2.63
CA LEU A 74 -20.46 2.17 -4.06
C LEU A 74 -21.75 1.55 -4.64
N ASP A 75 -22.13 1.98 -5.84
CA ASP A 75 -23.20 1.33 -6.59
C ASP A 75 -22.78 -0.10 -6.96
N LYS A 76 -23.75 -1.02 -7.00
CA LYS A 76 -23.55 -2.44 -7.35
C LYS A 76 -23.65 -2.69 -8.85
N LYS A 77 -24.16 -1.73 -9.61
CA LYS A 77 -24.43 -1.89 -11.06
C LYS A 77 -23.22 -1.55 -11.93
N GLU A 78 -22.27 -0.81 -11.39
CA GLU A 78 -21.09 -0.36 -12.12
C GLU A 78 -20.10 -1.52 -12.28
N THR A 79 -19.66 -1.74 -13.52
CA THR A 79 -18.67 -2.77 -13.86
C THR A 79 -17.33 -2.09 -14.09
N ILE A 80 -16.30 -2.52 -13.36
CA ILE A 80 -14.92 -2.07 -13.59
C ILE A 80 -14.36 -2.84 -14.79
N SER A 81 -14.25 -2.18 -15.95
CA SER A 81 -13.58 -2.77 -17.12
C SER A 81 -12.06 -2.79 -16.93
N ARG A 82 -11.40 -3.76 -17.57
CA ARG A 82 -9.94 -4.01 -17.47
C ARG A 82 -9.18 -3.73 -18.78
N ASP A 83 -9.84 -3.10 -19.75
CA ASP A 83 -9.27 -2.78 -21.07
C ASP A 83 -8.16 -1.73 -21.02
#